data_AF-A0A842SLN3-F1
#
_entry.id   AF-A0A842SLN3-F1
#
_cell.length_a   1.000
_cell.length_b   1.000
_cell.length_c   1.000
_cell.angle_alpha   90.00
_cell.angle_beta   90.00
_cell.angle_gamma   90.00
#
_symmetry.space_group_name_H-M   'P 1'
#
loop_
_entity.id
_entity.type
_entity.pdbx_description
1 polymer ?
#
loop_
_entity_poly.entity_id
_entity_poly.type
_entity_poly.pdbx_seq_one_letter_code
_entity_poly.pdbx_strand_id
1 'polypeptide(L)'
;MSNVGVPEWSFSWREIVSSGLLVTQILLTFFTYNNLGYDNIANAGWGVMTFSAIFGWLPILTLKSKGNVPKGKSYTQTTALVDTGIYSIIRHPQYFAGVLMSIALALISQYWIVAILVLPVSITIYLDSLREDKRLIEKFGEDYVEYMGRVPGFNIFIALLRKIIR
;
A
#
# COMPACT_ATOMS: atom_id res chain seq x y z
N MET A 1 9.42 -32.89 -17.93
CA MET A 1 10.61 -32.07 -17.64
C MET A 1 10.16 -30.84 -16.86
N SER A 2 10.55 -30.82 -15.59
CA SER A 2 10.47 -29.76 -14.57
C SER A 2 9.77 -28.43 -14.90
N ASN A 3 8.55 -28.24 -14.38
CA ASN A 3 8.18 -26.93 -13.83
C ASN A 3 8.77 -26.89 -12.43
N VAL A 4 10.04 -26.47 -12.34
CA VAL A 4 10.66 -26.11 -11.06
C VAL A 4 9.80 -24.99 -10.51
N GLY A 5 8.98 -25.30 -9.50
CA GLY A 5 8.20 -24.33 -8.77
C GLY A 5 9.14 -23.27 -8.23
N VAL A 6 9.11 -22.10 -8.86
CA VAL A 6 9.77 -20.91 -8.32
C VAL A 6 9.20 -20.72 -6.92
N PRO A 7 10.02 -20.63 -5.86
CA PRO A 7 9.51 -20.46 -4.52
C PRO A 7 8.57 -19.24 -4.45
N GLU A 8 7.40 -19.40 -3.82
CA GLU A 8 6.43 -18.30 -3.57
C GLU A 8 7.04 -17.10 -2.83
N TRP A 9 8.27 -17.25 -2.30
CA TRP A 9 9.03 -16.23 -1.57
C TRP A 9 10.04 -15.46 -2.42
N SER A 10 9.90 -15.45 -3.76
CA SER A 10 10.76 -14.62 -4.60
C SER A 10 10.35 -13.15 -4.48
N PHE A 11 10.87 -12.48 -3.45
CA PHE A 11 10.84 -11.03 -3.35
C PHE A 11 11.32 -10.46 -4.68
N SER A 12 10.43 -9.77 -5.37
CA SER A 12 10.82 -9.14 -6.63
C SER A 12 11.85 -8.06 -6.29
N TRP A 13 12.89 -7.88 -7.10
CA TRP A 13 13.83 -6.75 -6.93
C TRP A 13 13.13 -5.41 -6.74
N ARG A 14 11.93 -5.26 -7.32
CA ARG A 14 11.04 -4.09 -7.14
C ARG A 14 10.49 -3.94 -5.72
N GLU A 15 10.08 -5.04 -5.08
CA GLU A 15 9.58 -5.04 -3.69
C GLU A 15 10.71 -4.70 -2.71
N ILE A 16 11.93 -5.15 -3.01
CA ILE A 16 13.15 -4.76 -2.27
C ILE A 16 13.41 -3.26 -2.45
N VAL A 17 13.29 -2.75 -3.67
CA VAL A 17 13.45 -1.31 -3.97
C VAL A 17 12.38 -0.47 -3.28
N SER A 18 11.10 -0.86 -3.34
CA SER A 18 10.01 -0.10 -2.72
C SER A 18 10.13 -0.08 -1.20
N SER A 19 10.42 -1.23 -0.59
CA SER A 19 10.71 -1.33 0.85
C SER A 19 11.95 -0.52 1.22
N GLY A 20 13.01 -0.57 0.41
CA GLY A 20 14.23 0.20 0.59
C GLY A 20 13.97 1.70 0.56
N LEU A 21 13.21 2.20 -0.42
CA LEU A 21 12.84 3.61 -0.52
C LEU A 21 12.06 4.09 0.72
N LEU A 22 11.10 3.30 1.20
CA LEU A 22 10.34 3.62 2.42
C LEU A 22 11.23 3.62 3.66
N VAL A 23 12.10 2.63 3.82
CA VAL A 23 13.06 2.57 4.94
C VAL A 23 14.01 3.77 4.89
N THR A 24 14.54 4.10 3.72
CA THR A 24 15.36 5.32 3.54
C THR A 24 14.58 6.57 3.92
N GLN A 25 13.32 6.70 3.51
CA GLN A 25 12.48 7.85 3.86
C GLN A 25 12.25 7.95 5.37
N ILE A 26 11.99 6.83 6.06
CA ILE A 26 11.84 6.76 7.52
C ILE A 26 13.14 7.20 8.21
N LEU A 27 14.28 6.64 7.79
CA LEU A 27 15.59 6.97 8.37
C LEU A 27 15.91 8.45 8.17
N LEU A 28 15.74 8.98 6.96
CA LEU A 28 15.94 10.41 6.69
C LEU A 28 15.03 11.28 7.55
N THR A 29 13.76 10.90 7.71
CA THR A 29 12.81 11.65 8.55
C THR A 29 13.26 11.70 10.01
N PHE A 30 13.83 10.62 10.53
CA PHE A 30 14.37 10.60 11.90
C PHE A 30 15.49 11.62 12.10
N PHE A 31 16.41 11.74 11.14
CA PHE A 31 17.53 12.70 11.22
C PHE A 31 17.13 14.14 10.86
N THR A 32 16.03 14.32 10.14
CA THR A 32 15.60 15.61 9.60
C THR A 32 14.26 16.05 10.18
N TYR A 33 13.89 15.58 11.37
CA TYR A 33 12.62 15.90 12.00
C TYR A 33 12.41 17.42 12.10
N ASN A 34 11.24 17.91 11.65
CA ASN A 34 10.84 19.32 11.72
C ASN A 34 11.92 20.28 11.18
N ASN A 35 12.53 19.96 10.04
CA ASN A 35 13.72 20.65 9.54
C ASN A 35 13.50 22.16 9.28
N LEU A 36 12.28 22.58 8.95
CA LEU A 36 11.92 23.98 8.74
C LEU A 36 11.32 24.65 9.98
N GLY A 37 11.08 23.91 11.07
CA GLY A 37 10.53 24.43 12.33
C GLY A 37 9.02 24.71 12.33
N TYR A 38 8.27 24.20 11.35
CA TYR A 38 6.81 24.40 11.29
C TYR A 38 6.06 23.32 12.09
N ASP A 39 5.88 23.54 13.39
CA ASP A 39 5.26 22.55 14.29
C ASP A 39 3.83 22.14 13.85
N ASN A 40 3.05 23.07 13.31
CA ASN A 40 1.72 22.79 12.78
C ASN A 40 1.75 21.79 11.61
N ILE A 41 2.75 21.87 10.73
CA ILE A 41 2.92 20.95 9.60
C ILE A 41 3.38 19.58 10.11
N ALA A 42 4.32 19.54 11.07
CA ALA A 42 4.77 18.29 11.67
C ALA A 42 3.61 17.57 12.39
N ASN A 43 2.79 18.30 13.15
CA ASN A 43 1.61 17.77 13.83
C ASN A 43 0.55 17.25 12.85
N ALA A 44 0.32 17.95 11.74
CA ALA A 44 -0.54 17.46 10.67
C ALA A 44 0.02 16.15 10.08
N GLY A 45 1.33 16.07 9.87
CA GLY A 45 2.02 14.86 9.43
C GLY A 45 1.82 13.68 10.39
N TRP A 46 1.95 13.88 11.70
CA TRP A 46 1.62 12.86 12.70
C TRP A 46 0.15 12.44 12.65
N GLY A 47 -0.78 13.37 12.45
CA GLY A 47 -2.20 13.05 12.25
C GLY A 47 -2.43 12.14 11.04
N VAL A 48 -1.79 12.45 9.91
CA VAL A 48 -1.83 11.62 8.70
C VAL A 48 -1.17 10.25 8.96
N MET A 49 -0.08 10.20 9.73
CA MET A 49 0.59 8.96 10.10
C MET A 49 -0.32 8.03 10.91
N THR A 50 -1.03 8.56 11.91
CA THR A 50 -2.00 7.80 12.69
C THR A 50 -3.14 7.30 11.81
N PHE A 51 -3.65 8.14 10.90
CA PHE A 51 -4.69 7.73 9.96
C PHE A 51 -4.21 6.62 9.01
N SER A 52 -2.99 6.72 8.49
CA SER A 52 -2.36 5.68 7.68
C SER A 52 -2.27 4.34 8.44
N ALA A 53 -1.85 4.36 9.70
CA ALA A 53 -1.72 3.16 10.52
C ALA A 53 -3.04 2.36 10.64
N ILE A 54 -4.18 3.05 10.69
CA ILE A 54 -5.51 2.42 10.70
C ILE A 54 -5.72 1.60 9.41
N PHE A 55 -5.40 2.18 8.25
CA PHE A 55 -5.50 1.49 6.96
C PHE A 55 -4.42 0.42 6.77
N GLY A 56 -3.31 0.48 7.50
CA GLY A 56 -2.29 -0.56 7.51
C GLY A 56 -2.71 -1.80 8.31
N TRP A 57 -3.28 -1.60 9.50
CA TRP A 57 -3.59 -2.68 10.45
C TRP A 57 -4.99 -3.29 10.29
N LEU A 58 -6.04 -2.50 10.05
CA LEU A 58 -7.40 -3.02 9.92
C LEU A 58 -7.56 -4.12 8.84
N PRO A 59 -6.90 -4.03 7.67
CA PRO A 59 -7.01 -5.08 6.65
C PRO A 59 -6.43 -6.41 7.11
N ILE A 60 -5.36 -6.40 7.92
CA ILE A 60 -4.73 -7.62 8.45
C ILE A 60 -5.73 -8.39 9.31
N LEU A 61 -6.46 -7.68 10.17
CA LEU A 61 -7.49 -8.27 11.02
C LEU A 61 -8.65 -8.81 10.18
N THR A 62 -9.05 -8.06 9.15
CA THR A 62 -10.15 -8.43 8.24
C THR A 62 -9.81 -9.69 7.44
N LEU A 63 -8.60 -9.77 6.85
CA LEU A 63 -8.13 -10.95 6.12
C LEU A 63 -8.01 -12.17 7.01
N LYS A 64 -7.45 -12.01 8.22
CA LYS A 64 -7.31 -13.11 9.17
C LYS A 64 -8.67 -13.67 9.61
N SER A 65 -9.67 -12.81 9.77
CA SER A 65 -11.01 -13.20 10.21
C SER A 65 -11.88 -13.76 9.09
N LYS A 66 -11.77 -13.23 7.86
CA LYS A 66 -12.73 -13.51 6.78
C LYS A 66 -12.13 -14.24 5.58
N GLY A 67 -10.81 -14.34 5.49
CA GLY A 67 -10.11 -14.90 4.33
C GLY A 67 -9.88 -16.41 4.35
N ASN A 68 -10.45 -17.15 5.31
CA ASN A 68 -10.22 -18.60 5.48
C ASN A 68 -8.73 -18.98 5.40
N VAL A 69 -7.89 -18.26 6.17
CA VAL A 69 -6.44 -18.48 6.18
C VAL A 69 -6.14 -19.85 6.84
N PRO A 70 -5.46 -20.78 6.14
CA PRO A 70 -5.10 -22.08 6.72
C PRO A 70 -4.20 -21.91 7.96
N LYS A 71 -4.36 -22.78 8.97
CA LYS A 71 -3.52 -22.74 10.18
C LYS A 71 -2.04 -22.89 9.82
N GLY A 72 -1.22 -21.93 10.26
CA GLY A 72 0.24 -21.92 10.01
C GLY A 72 0.68 -21.21 8.73
N LYS A 73 -0.24 -20.60 7.95
CA LYS A 73 0.09 -19.81 6.76
C LYS A 73 -0.03 -18.30 7.02
N SER A 74 0.63 -17.50 6.17
CA SER A 74 0.57 -16.03 6.21
C SER A 74 -0.86 -15.53 6.00
N TYR A 75 -1.19 -14.38 6.59
CA TYR A 75 -2.51 -13.72 6.44
C TYR A 75 -2.84 -13.35 4.98
N THR A 76 -1.83 -13.32 4.11
CA THR A 76 -1.96 -13.08 2.66
C THR A 76 -2.35 -14.34 1.88
N GLN A 77 -2.24 -15.53 2.47
CA GLN A 77 -2.67 -16.79 1.86
C GLN A 77 -4.16 -17.08 2.11
N THR A 78 -5.01 -16.11 1.80
CA THR A 78 -6.47 -16.30 1.88
C THR A 78 -6.93 -17.30 0.83
N THR A 79 -7.84 -18.19 1.20
CA THR A 79 -8.45 -19.16 0.26
C THR A 79 -9.82 -18.69 -0.24
N ALA A 80 -10.41 -17.69 0.43
CA ALA A 80 -11.64 -17.03 0.04
C ALA A 80 -11.38 -15.56 -0.31
N LEU A 81 -12.11 -15.05 -1.29
CA LEU A 81 -12.13 -13.62 -1.62
C LEU A 81 -12.81 -12.85 -0.47
N VAL A 82 -12.17 -11.80 0.00
CA VAL A 82 -12.70 -10.92 1.05
C VAL A 82 -13.09 -9.59 0.43
N ASP A 83 -14.38 -9.35 0.27
CA ASP A 83 -14.95 -8.13 -0.33
C ASP A 83 -15.73 -7.27 0.68
N THR A 84 -15.62 -7.57 1.98
CA THR A 84 -16.37 -6.88 3.04
C THR A 84 -15.48 -6.04 3.97
N GLY A 85 -16.09 -5.05 4.63
CA GLY A 85 -15.37 -4.16 5.56
C GLY A 85 -14.50 -3.16 4.81
N ILE A 86 -13.22 -3.05 5.17
CA ILE A 86 -12.31 -2.10 4.51
C ILE A 86 -12.12 -2.42 3.02
N TYR A 87 -12.20 -3.71 2.65
CA TYR A 87 -12.11 -4.19 1.27
C TYR A 87 -13.35 -3.88 0.43
N SER A 88 -14.49 -3.49 1.02
CA SER A 88 -15.63 -3.00 0.23
C SER A 88 -15.46 -1.54 -0.20
N ILE A 89 -14.52 -0.80 0.41
CA ILE A 89 -14.28 0.63 0.15
C ILE A 89 -13.12 0.80 -0.82
N ILE A 90 -12.01 0.10 -0.57
CA ILE A 90 -10.80 0.16 -1.40
C ILE A 90 -10.19 -1.23 -1.52
N ARG A 91 -9.80 -1.64 -2.74
CA ARG A 91 -9.26 -2.99 -2.96
C ARG A 91 -7.92 -3.23 -2.26
N HIS A 92 -7.14 -2.17 -2.13
CA HIS A 92 -5.73 -2.19 -1.74
C HIS A 92 -5.44 -1.25 -0.56
N PRO A 93 -6.06 -1.48 0.62
CA PRO A 93 -5.97 -0.55 1.75
C PRO A 93 -4.56 -0.42 2.32
N GLN A 94 -3.75 -1.49 2.30
CA GLN A 94 -2.37 -1.46 2.78
C GLN A 94 -1.45 -0.64 1.87
N TYR A 95 -1.61 -0.78 0.54
CA TYR A 95 -0.90 0.08 -0.41
C TYR A 95 -1.32 1.54 -0.24
N PHE A 96 -2.61 1.79 0.02
CA PHE A 96 -3.08 3.14 0.35
C PHE A 96 -2.44 3.70 1.61
N ALA A 97 -2.35 2.89 2.68
CA ALA A 97 -1.63 3.26 3.89
C ALA A 97 -0.16 3.60 3.61
N GLY A 98 0.53 2.82 2.76
CA GLY A 98 1.93 3.06 2.41
C GLY A 98 2.17 4.43 1.75
N VAL A 99 1.28 4.86 0.86
CA VAL A 99 1.37 6.22 0.27
C VAL A 99 1.08 7.31 1.30
N LEU A 100 0.05 7.13 2.12
CA LEU A 100 -0.24 8.08 3.21
C LEU A 100 0.92 8.19 4.20
N MET A 101 1.59 7.09 4.51
CA MET A 101 2.77 7.06 5.36
C MET A 101 3.91 7.87 4.72
N SER A 102 4.15 7.69 3.42
CA SER A 102 5.16 8.45 2.70
C SER A 102 4.89 9.96 2.73
N ILE A 103 3.63 10.37 2.54
CA ILE A 103 3.20 11.77 2.65
C ILE A 103 3.37 12.29 4.08
N ALA A 104 2.97 11.50 5.09
CA ALA A 104 3.13 11.85 6.49
C ALA A 104 4.60 12.10 6.86
N LEU A 105 5.52 11.23 6.41
CA LEU A 105 6.95 11.37 6.62
C LEU A 105 7.50 12.67 6.01
N ALA A 106 7.05 13.04 4.81
CA ALA A 106 7.44 14.31 4.19
C ALA A 106 6.96 15.53 5.01
N LEU A 107 5.74 15.48 5.56
CA LEU A 107 5.21 16.55 6.42
C LEU A 107 5.91 16.63 7.78
N ILE A 108 6.25 15.49 8.38
CA ILE A 108 6.96 15.40 9.67
C ILE A 108 8.40 15.89 9.52
N SER A 109 9.08 15.45 8.46
CA SER A 109 10.46 15.83 8.16
C SER A 109 10.58 17.29 7.73
N GLN A 110 9.69 17.75 6.84
CA GLN A 110 9.80 19.06 6.17
C GLN A 110 11.11 19.23 5.38
N TYR A 111 11.84 18.14 5.13
CA TYR A 111 13.04 18.14 4.32
C TYR A 111 12.72 17.83 2.88
N TRP A 112 13.23 18.65 1.96
CA TRP A 112 12.90 18.58 0.54
C TRP A 112 13.24 17.23 -0.10
N ILE A 113 14.31 16.55 0.33
CA ILE A 113 14.65 15.20 -0.18
C ILE A 113 13.55 14.19 0.20
N VAL A 114 13.07 14.23 1.45
CA VAL A 114 11.99 13.34 1.93
C VAL A 114 10.69 13.61 1.17
N ALA A 115 10.41 14.88 0.83
CA ALA A 115 9.28 15.24 0.00
C ALA A 115 9.39 14.72 -1.44
N ILE A 116 10.58 14.82 -2.07
CA ILE A 116 10.81 14.28 -3.42
C ILE A 116 10.64 12.75 -3.46
N LEU A 117 11.05 12.04 -2.40
CA LEU A 117 10.92 10.58 -2.30
C LEU A 117 9.46 10.08 -2.29
N VAL A 118 8.48 10.94 -2.00
CA VAL A 118 7.05 10.57 -2.04
C VAL A 118 6.64 10.07 -3.43
N LEU A 119 7.14 10.70 -4.49
CA LEU A 119 6.78 10.37 -5.86
C LEU A 119 7.25 8.96 -6.28
N PRO A 120 8.55 8.60 -6.20
CA PRO A 120 9.00 7.26 -6.53
C PRO A 120 8.40 6.18 -5.62
N VAL A 121 8.19 6.47 -4.33
CA VAL A 121 7.49 5.54 -3.41
C VAL A 121 6.05 5.29 -3.88
N SER A 122 5.31 6.34 -4.19
CA SER A 122 3.92 6.22 -4.66
C SER A 122 3.82 5.46 -5.98
N ILE A 123 4.75 5.69 -6.92
CA ILE A 123 4.79 4.99 -8.21
C ILE A 123 5.06 3.50 -8.00
N THR A 124 6.05 3.15 -7.18
CA THR A 124 6.40 1.74 -6.92
C THR A 124 5.24 0.99 -6.26
N ILE A 125 4.63 1.57 -5.22
CA ILE A 125 3.42 1.05 -4.57
C ILE A 125 2.28 0.85 -5.58
N TYR A 126 2.06 1.81 -6.47
CA TYR A 126 1.02 1.70 -7.49
C TYR A 126 1.29 0.53 -8.45
N LEU A 127 2.52 0.40 -8.94
CA LEU A 127 2.91 -0.71 -9.82
C LEU A 127 2.76 -2.07 -9.13
N ASP A 128 3.12 -2.14 -7.84
CA ASP A 128 2.95 -3.35 -7.04
C ASP A 128 1.46 -3.70 -6.89
N SER A 129 0.58 -2.71 -6.66
CA SER A 129 -0.86 -2.94 -6.58
C SER A 129 -1.48 -3.48 -7.87
N LEU A 130 -1.00 -3.03 -9.04
CA LEU A 130 -1.47 -3.55 -10.34
C LEU A 130 -1.03 -4.98 -10.58
N ARG A 131 0.15 -5.35 -10.09
CA ARG A 131 0.65 -6.73 -10.18
C ARG A 131 -0.13 -7.65 -9.24
N GLU A 132 -0.44 -7.16 -8.05
CA GLU A 132 -1.26 -7.89 -7.10
C GLU A 132 -2.66 -8.12 -7.66
N ASP A 133 -3.27 -7.13 -8.31
CA ASP A 133 -4.53 -7.32 -9.06
C ASP A 133 -4.41 -8.47 -10.07
N LYS A 134 -3.31 -8.56 -10.85
CA LYS A 134 -3.10 -9.68 -11.80
C LYS A 134 -3.00 -11.03 -11.11
N ARG A 135 -2.24 -11.13 -10.03
CA ARG A 135 -2.11 -12.37 -9.24
C ARG A 135 -3.46 -12.78 -8.64
N LEU A 136 -4.26 -11.82 -8.19
CA LEU A 136 -5.58 -12.08 -7.62
C LEU A 136 -6.59 -12.50 -8.69
N ILE A 137 -6.51 -11.97 -9.91
CA ILE A 137 -7.28 -12.48 -11.06
C ILE A 137 -6.89 -13.93 -11.36
N GLU A 138 -5.59 -14.25 -11.41
CA GLU A 138 -5.12 -15.63 -11.64
C GLU A 138 -5.58 -16.61 -10.55
N LYS A 139 -5.69 -16.12 -9.30
CA LYS A 139 -6.05 -16.94 -8.13
C LYS A 139 -7.56 -17.12 -7.94
N PHE A 140 -8.34 -16.06 -8.11
CA PHE A 140 -9.77 -16.03 -7.78
C PHE A 140 -10.66 -15.95 -9.03
N GLY A 141 -10.09 -15.77 -10.23
CA GLY A 141 -10.81 -15.81 -11.48
C GLY A 141 -11.87 -14.70 -11.62
N GLU A 142 -13.03 -15.08 -12.11
CA GLU A 142 -14.13 -14.18 -12.48
C GLU A 142 -14.72 -13.43 -11.26
N ASP A 143 -14.75 -14.06 -10.09
CA ASP A 143 -15.20 -13.45 -8.82
C ASP A 143 -14.39 -12.18 -8.49
N TYR A 144 -13.08 -12.20 -8.76
CA TYR A 144 -12.23 -11.03 -8.54
C TYR A 144 -12.45 -9.95 -9.59
N VAL A 145 -12.73 -10.33 -10.84
CA VAL A 145 -13.04 -9.38 -11.92
C VAL A 145 -14.34 -8.63 -11.60
N GLU A 146 -15.38 -9.33 -11.13
CA GLU A 146 -16.62 -8.70 -10.67
C GLU A 146 -16.36 -7.75 -9.49
N TYR A 147 -15.57 -8.20 -8.50
CA TYR A 147 -15.14 -7.36 -7.39
C TYR A 147 -14.38 -6.11 -7.85
N MET A 148 -13.51 -6.20 -8.86
CA MET A 148 -12.83 -5.04 -9.44
C MET A 148 -13.79 -4.05 -10.11
N GLY A 149 -14.93 -4.50 -10.62
CA GLY A 149 -15.98 -3.65 -11.17
C GLY A 149 -16.76 -2.90 -10.09
N ARG A 150 -16.91 -3.49 -8.89
CA ARG A 150 -17.68 -2.91 -7.77
C ARG A 150 -16.85 -2.01 -6.88
N VAL A 151 -15.59 -2.38 -6.62
CA VAL A 151 -14.72 -1.70 -5.64
C VAL A 151 -13.54 -1.04 -6.34
N PRO A 152 -13.29 0.26 -6.10
CA PRO A 152 -12.15 0.95 -6.68
C PRO A 152 -10.81 0.49 -6.07
N GLY A 153 -9.78 0.40 -6.92
CA GLY A 153 -8.41 0.25 -6.47
C GLY A 153 -7.78 1.59 -6.06
N PHE A 154 -6.44 1.61 -5.91
CA PHE A 154 -5.66 2.83 -5.69
C PHE A 154 -5.76 3.84 -6.85
N ASN A 155 -6.26 3.39 -8.01
CA ASN A 155 -6.44 4.19 -9.21
C ASN A 155 -7.52 5.30 -9.06
N ILE A 156 -8.27 5.40 -7.95
CA ILE A 156 -9.23 6.50 -7.75
C ILE A 156 -8.57 7.87 -7.83
N PHE A 157 -7.41 8.07 -7.20
CA PHE A 157 -6.76 9.39 -7.19
C PHE A 157 -6.24 9.76 -8.58
N ILE A 158 -5.71 8.79 -9.33
CA ILE A 158 -5.26 9.00 -10.72
C ILE A 158 -6.43 9.14 -11.68
N ALA A 159 -7.52 8.38 -11.51
CA ALA A 159 -8.73 8.51 -12.32
C ALA A 159 -9.40 9.88 -12.09
N LEU A 160 -9.44 10.35 -10.85
CA LEU A 160 -9.90 11.69 -10.50
C LEU A 160 -8.97 12.78 -11.06
N LEU A 161 -7.65 12.64 -10.91
CA LEU A 161 -6.68 13.57 -11.50
C LEU A 161 -6.76 13.60 -13.03
N ARG A 162 -6.91 12.45 -13.70
CA ARG A 162 -7.15 12.38 -15.17
C ARG A 162 -8.45 13.04 -15.58
N LYS A 163 -9.47 13.04 -14.72
CA LYS A 163 -10.77 13.67 -14.96
C LYS A 163 -10.75 15.19 -14.69
N ILE A 164 -9.80 15.67 -13.88
CA ILE A 164 -9.58 17.10 -13.57
C ILE A 164 -8.64 17.76 -14.60
N ILE A 165 -7.70 17.01 -15.18
CA ILE A 165 -6.73 17.50 -16.18
C ILE A 165 -7.30 17.49 -17.61
N ARG A 166 -8.51 16.96 -17.82
CA ARG A 166 -9.18 16.86 -19.12
C ARG A 166 -10.36 17.81 -19.19
#